data_AF-A0A9D8DBI6-F1
#
_entry.id   AF-A0A9D8DBI6-F1
#
_cell.length_a   1.000
_cell.length_b   1.000
_cell.length_c   1.000
_cell.angle_alpha   90.00
_cell.angle_beta   90.00
_cell.angle_gamma   90.00
#
_symmetry.space_group_name_H-M   'P 1'
#
loop_
_entity.id
_entity.type
_entity.pdbx_description
1 polymer ?
#
loop_
_entity_poly.entity_id
_entity_poly.type
_entity_poly.pdbx_seq_one_letter_code
_entity_poly.pdbx_strand_id
1 'polypeptide(L)'
;MDPLLAPLSYNATGSGTTRTHGLYDGSPALDYETNLGSCNLASELQGVDQRGIARPIGTGCDAGAFEGSVGPKPASPPVDPGTPPATTKKCKKKKKKK
;
A
#
# COMPACT_ATOMS: atom_id res chain seq x y z
N MET A 1 0.84 19.55 0.40
CA MET A 1 0.66 18.57 1.49
C MET A 1 1.47 17.34 1.15
N ASP A 2 2.16 16.73 2.13
CA ASP A 2 2.81 15.42 1.96
C ASP A 2 1.69 14.35 1.85
N PRO A 3 1.64 13.51 0.81
CA PRO A 3 0.59 12.51 0.67
C PRO A 3 0.73 11.34 1.65
N LEU A 4 1.88 11.20 2.35
CA LEU A 4 2.12 10.17 3.37
C LEU A 4 1.82 8.74 2.87
N LEU A 5 2.30 8.42 1.67
CA LEU A 5 2.14 7.10 1.06
C LEU A 5 3.30 6.17 1.45
N ALA A 6 2.98 4.91 1.72
CA ALA A 6 3.95 3.84 1.79
C ALA A 6 4.46 3.46 0.39
N PRO A 7 5.68 2.90 0.27
CA PRO A 7 6.22 2.46 -1.01
C PRO A 7 5.30 1.47 -1.74
N LEU A 8 5.39 1.46 -3.08
CA LEU A 8 4.66 0.52 -3.93
C LEU A 8 5.04 -0.93 -3.59
N SER A 9 4.09 -1.70 -3.06
CA SER A 9 4.34 -3.07 -2.58
C SER A 9 3.14 -3.99 -2.84
N TYR A 10 3.36 -5.31 -2.71
CA TYR A 10 2.28 -6.29 -2.67
C TYR A 10 1.64 -6.28 -1.29
N ASN A 11 0.53 -5.54 -1.16
CA ASN A 11 -0.17 -5.38 0.11
C ASN A 11 -1.36 -6.36 0.28
N ALA A 12 -1.68 -7.15 -0.74
CA ALA A 12 -2.70 -8.18 -0.65
C ALA A 12 -2.11 -9.47 -0.07
N THR A 13 -2.85 -10.17 0.80
CA THR A 13 -2.44 -11.44 1.41
C THR A 13 -2.81 -12.67 0.58
N GLY A 14 -3.45 -12.48 -0.59
CA GLY A 14 -3.96 -13.55 -1.46
C GLY A 14 -3.49 -13.43 -2.92
N SER A 15 -4.39 -13.72 -3.87
CA SER A 15 -4.12 -13.76 -5.31
C SER A 15 -3.90 -12.39 -5.99
N GLY A 16 -3.74 -11.32 -5.23
CA GLY A 16 -3.52 -9.98 -5.76
C GLY A 16 -2.22 -9.90 -6.56
N THR A 17 -2.33 -9.62 -7.86
CA THR A 17 -1.17 -9.55 -8.77
C THR A 17 -0.64 -8.13 -8.96
N THR A 18 -1.36 -7.12 -8.48
CA THR A 18 -0.99 -5.71 -8.58
C THR A 18 -0.41 -5.20 -7.26
N ARG A 19 0.52 -4.24 -7.37
CA ARG A 19 1.06 -3.53 -6.21
C ARG A 19 0.24 -2.27 -5.96
N THR A 20 0.10 -1.89 -4.69
CA THR A 20 -0.57 -0.66 -4.27
C THR A 20 0.35 0.19 -3.40
N HIS A 21 0.06 1.49 -3.33
CA HIS A 21 0.64 2.36 -2.32
C HIS A 21 -0.25 2.28 -1.08
N GLY A 22 0.31 1.84 0.05
CA GLY A 22 -0.40 1.91 1.33
C GLY A 22 -0.48 3.35 1.84
N LEU A 23 -1.42 3.62 2.74
CA LEU A 23 -1.54 4.92 3.40
C LEU A 23 -0.91 4.83 4.79
N TYR A 24 -0.05 5.77 5.15
CA TYR A 24 0.38 5.91 6.55
C TYR A 24 -0.67 6.68 7.36
N ASP A 25 -0.64 6.52 8.68
CA ASP A 25 -1.46 7.29 9.60
C ASP A 25 -1.33 8.80 9.34
N GLY A 26 -2.47 9.49 9.30
CA GLY A 26 -2.55 10.93 9.04
C GLY A 26 -2.45 11.32 7.55
N SER A 27 -2.42 10.36 6.62
CA SER A 27 -2.47 10.67 5.20
C SER A 27 -3.74 11.47 4.84
N PRO A 28 -3.63 12.52 3.99
CA PRO A 28 -4.80 13.26 3.50
C PRO A 28 -5.71 12.43 2.59
N ALA A 29 -5.32 11.20 2.24
CA ALA A 29 -6.14 10.27 1.50
C ALA A 29 -7.09 9.45 2.41
N LEU A 30 -6.86 9.43 3.73
CA LEU A 30 -7.72 8.72 4.67
C LEU A 30 -9.08 9.43 4.83
N ASP A 31 -10.16 8.65 4.89
CA ASP A 31 -11.54 9.12 5.06
C ASP A 31 -11.93 10.26 4.08
N TYR A 32 -11.35 10.26 2.88
CA TYR A 32 -11.44 11.40 1.94
C TYR A 32 -12.87 11.63 1.45
N GLU A 33 -13.57 10.56 1.07
CA GLU A 33 -14.97 10.63 0.65
C GLU A 33 -15.87 10.18 1.80
N THR A 34 -16.61 11.14 2.35
CA THR A 34 -17.49 10.93 3.53
C THR A 34 -18.93 10.64 3.13
N ASN A 35 -19.31 10.88 1.87
CA ASN A 35 -20.59 10.41 1.36
C ASN A 35 -20.48 8.92 1.04
N LEU A 36 -20.96 8.08 1.95
CA LEU A 36 -20.83 6.63 1.86
C LEU A 36 -21.47 6.02 0.62
N GLY A 37 -22.49 6.66 0.04
CA GLY A 37 -23.07 6.24 -1.24
C GLY A 37 -22.07 6.33 -2.40
N SER A 38 -21.13 7.27 -2.31
CA SER A 38 -20.06 7.47 -3.30
C SER A 38 -18.91 6.45 -3.16
N CYS A 39 -18.79 5.77 -2.02
CA CYS A 39 -17.72 4.80 -1.80
C CYS A 39 -17.83 3.55 -2.69
N ASN A 40 -19.01 3.30 -3.25
CA ASN A 40 -19.33 2.20 -4.15
C ASN A 40 -19.32 2.58 -5.64
N LEU A 41 -18.78 3.75 -6.02
CA LEU A 41 -18.91 4.30 -7.38
C LEU A 41 -18.21 3.49 -8.48
N ALA A 42 -17.24 2.64 -8.16
CA ALA A 42 -16.72 1.69 -9.14
C ALA A 42 -17.62 0.45 -9.15
N SER A 43 -18.67 0.46 -9.98
CA SER A 43 -19.60 -0.68 -10.18
C SER A 43 -18.87 -2.00 -10.47
N GLU A 44 -17.67 -1.94 -11.04
CA GLU A 44 -16.79 -3.08 -11.34
C GLU A 44 -16.08 -3.64 -10.09
N LEU A 45 -15.85 -2.82 -9.07
CA LEU A 45 -15.12 -3.18 -7.85
C LEU A 45 -16.05 -3.55 -6.69
N GLN A 46 -17.38 -3.52 -6.85
CA GLN A 46 -18.35 -3.99 -5.84
C GLN A 46 -18.11 -3.44 -4.41
N GLY A 47 -17.57 -2.22 -4.29
CA GLY A 47 -17.27 -1.64 -2.98
C GLY A 47 -16.02 -2.19 -2.30
N VAL A 48 -15.08 -2.80 -3.03
CA VAL A 48 -13.76 -3.17 -2.51
C VAL A 48 -12.64 -2.36 -3.17
N ASP A 49 -11.50 -2.23 -2.49
CA ASP A 49 -10.27 -1.70 -3.05
C ASP A 49 -9.57 -2.73 -3.98
N GLN A 50 -8.41 -2.36 -4.56
CA GLN A 50 -7.71 -3.26 -5.51
C GLN A 50 -7.17 -4.54 -4.84
N ARG A 51 -7.11 -4.59 -3.50
CA ARG A 51 -6.72 -5.79 -2.75
C ARG A 51 -7.91 -6.68 -2.40
N GLY A 52 -9.13 -6.23 -2.69
CA GLY A 52 -10.36 -6.91 -2.29
C GLY A 52 -10.84 -6.54 -0.88
N ILE A 53 -10.32 -5.46 -0.28
CA ILE A 53 -10.75 -5.00 1.04
C ILE A 53 -11.96 -4.08 0.90
N ALA A 54 -13.01 -4.33 1.69
CA ALA A 54 -14.25 -3.56 1.65
C ALA A 54 -14.05 -2.08 1.99
N ARG A 55 -14.81 -1.22 1.31
CA ARG A 55 -14.90 0.22 1.52
C ARG A 55 -16.30 0.58 2.05
N PRO A 56 -16.44 1.57 2.95
CA PRO A 56 -15.37 2.26 3.67
C PRO A 56 -14.76 1.41 4.81
N ILE A 57 -13.50 1.68 5.18
CA ILE A 57 -12.99 1.42 6.53
C ILE A 57 -12.93 2.75 7.27
N GLY A 58 -13.77 2.90 8.31
CA GLY A 58 -13.83 4.13 9.09
C GLY A 58 -15.08 4.95 8.79
N THR A 59 -14.92 6.26 8.70
CA THR A 59 -16.03 7.23 8.56
C THR A 59 -16.28 7.66 7.13
N GLY A 60 -15.28 7.50 6.26
CA GLY A 60 -15.35 7.68 4.83
C GLY A 60 -14.49 6.62 4.15
N CYS A 61 -14.47 6.64 2.83
CA CYS A 61 -13.57 5.78 2.08
C CYS A 61 -12.35 6.53 1.59
N ASP A 62 -11.25 5.80 1.48
CA ASP A 62 -9.95 6.40 1.24
C ASP A 62 -9.73 6.69 -0.24
N ALA A 63 -9.03 7.76 -0.56
CA ALA A 63 -8.71 8.10 -1.93
C ALA A 63 -7.69 7.12 -2.52
N GLY A 64 -8.06 6.39 -3.57
CA GLY A 64 -7.16 5.59 -4.39
C GLY A 64 -7.43 4.09 -4.36
N ALA A 65 -6.37 3.29 -4.49
CA ALA A 65 -6.45 1.84 -4.69
C ALA A 65 -6.29 1.01 -3.39
N PHE A 66 -6.20 1.68 -2.24
CA PHE A 66 -5.92 1.09 -0.94
C PHE A 66 -6.86 1.70 0.10
N GLU A 67 -7.46 0.85 0.92
CA GLU A 67 -8.33 1.23 2.04
C GLU A 67 -7.68 0.92 3.42
N GLY A 68 -7.81 1.84 4.35
CA GLY A 68 -7.19 1.86 5.67
C GLY A 68 -5.73 2.33 5.66
N SER A 69 -5.09 2.11 6.81
CA SER A 69 -3.70 2.48 7.06
C SER A 69 -2.79 1.26 7.22
N VAL A 70 -1.52 1.40 6.84
CA VAL A 70 -0.43 0.46 7.17
C VAL A 70 0.23 0.77 8.52
N GLY A 71 -0.29 1.76 9.25
CA GLY A 71 0.23 2.24 10.52
C GLY A 71 1.07 3.52 10.39
N PRO A 72 1.84 3.88 11.42
CA PRO A 72 2.60 5.12 11.43
C PRO A 72 3.73 5.08 10.39
N LYS A 73 3.97 6.21 9.72
CA LYS A 73 5.12 6.38 8.83
C LYS A 73 6.40 6.09 9.62
N PRO A 74 7.26 5.16 9.17
CA PRO A 74 8.54 4.94 9.81
C PRO A 74 9.29 6.27 9.87
N ALA A 75 9.83 6.62 11.03
CA ALA A 75 10.81 7.69 11.09
C ALA A 75 11.91 7.34 10.08
N SER A 76 12.22 8.27 9.17
CA SER A 76 13.35 8.10 8.27
C SER A 76 14.54 7.67 9.12
N PRO A 77 15.19 6.52 8.83
CA PRO A 77 16.37 6.14 9.57
C PRO A 77 17.35 7.32 9.49
N PRO A 78 18.11 7.61 10.56
CA PRO A 78 19.18 8.59 10.47
C PRO A 78 20.04 8.19 9.27
N VAL A 79 20.10 9.08 8.27
CA VAL A 79 20.89 8.86 7.07
C VAL A 79 22.35 8.97 7.54
N ASP A 80 22.94 7.85 7.94
CA ASP A 80 24.38 7.79 8.14
C ASP A 80 25.04 8.03 6.77
N PRO A 81 25.87 9.09 6.60
CA PRO A 81 26.53 9.39 5.33
C PRO A 81 27.51 8.32 4.82
N GLY A 82 27.58 7.15 5.46
CA GLY A 82 28.61 6.14 5.22
C GLY A 82 28.13 4.75 4.79
N THR A 83 26.82 4.48 4.66
CA THR A 83 26.36 3.12 4.34
C THR A 83 26.07 2.96 2.83
N PRO A 84 26.93 2.29 2.04
CA PRO A 84 26.59 1.96 0.65
C PRO A 84 25.37 1.03 0.60
N PRO A 85 24.52 1.14 -0.44
CA PRO A 85 23.30 0.36 -0.54
C PRO A 85 23.61 -1.13 -0.52
N ALA A 86 22.84 -1.87 0.29
CA ALA A 86 22.92 -3.32 0.41
C ALA A 86 22.91 -3.95 -1.00
N THR A 87 24.04 -4.53 -1.40
CA THR A 87 24.14 -5.28 -2.64
C THR A 87 23.19 -6.47 -2.55
N THR A 88 22.27 -6.53 -3.51
CA THR A 88 21.42 -7.69 -3.76
C THR A 88 22.29 -8.95 -3.80
N LYS A 89 22.12 -9.86 -2.83
CA LYS A 89 22.75 -11.19 -2.90
C LYS A 89 22.20 -11.90 -4.13
N LYS A 90 22.97 -11.92 -5.21
CA LYS A 90 22.70 -12.66 -6.44
C LYS A 90 22.46 -14.14 -6.08
N CYS A 91 21.23 -14.60 -6.22
CA CYS A 91 20.87 -16.00 -6.02
C CYS A 91 21.65 -16.85 -7.05
N LYS A 92 22.64 -17.62 -6.58
CA LYS A 92 23.50 -18.45 -7.44
C LYS A 92 22.74 -19.73 -7.80
N LYS A 93 22.18 -19.78 -9.01
CA LYS A 93 21.54 -20.96 -9.60
C LYS A 93 22.55 -22.13 -9.61
N LYS A 94 22.44 -23.06 -8.67
CA LYS A 94 23.17 -24.34 -8.71
C LYS A 94 22.61 -25.17 -9.87
N LYS A 95 23.38 -25.32 -10.95
CA LYS A 95 23.15 -26.34 -11.98
C LYS A 95 23.27 -27.72 -11.32
N LYS A 96 22.16 -28.45 -11.17
CA LYS A 96 22.20 -29.89 -10.90
C LYS A 96 22.60 -30.60 -12.19
N LYS A 97 23.79 -31.22 -12.19
CA LYS A 97 24.17 -32.27 -13.15
C LYS A 97 23.73 -33.60 -12.54
N LYS A 98 22.84 -34.32 -13.22
CA LYS A 98 22.98 -35.75 -13.50
C LYS A 98 22.06 -36.11 -14.64
#